data_AF-A0A6A6Y3Q0-F1
#
_entry.id   AF-A0A6A6Y3Q0-F1
#
_cell.length_a   1.000
_cell.length_b   1.000
_cell.length_c   1.000
_cell.angle_alpha   90.00
_cell.angle_beta   90.00
_cell.angle_gamma   90.00
#
_symmetry.space_group_name_H-M   'P 1'
#
loop_
_entity.id
_entity.type
_entity.pdbx_description
1 polymer ?
#
loop_
_entity_poly.entity_id
_entity_poly.type
_entity_poly.pdbx_seq_one_letter_code
_entity_poly.pdbx_strand_id
1 'polypeptide(L)'
;MGRSCDEASRSSYLTTPVGCSSLFLYFFVFVSSSSSCLPFASCLLHLINWHVGLKLSRARPLHHRCYFRLLTSLIVLSQSPWFYPSNFFTKKPVEEPLPESSPPNPEPQTPPPPSLQPPKTESTDDDVEYWSWPPSPRFHCSSPIQSTTTPKDDICAPFPTHLLSNIQVTLKIGASEPSERLTAQLTSVSKCIPNLLVASDMDSIVDSRTAFDVLADLPPSLQDNNADFDAYHAQKEPLKSGDFNRKGGWRLDKYKFLPMVEYAHASNPSAEWYVFLESDTFIIWDNLFQLLDRFDPRVPLYFGSPSPGRTPPGLPKTWFAYGGAGFVVSAAAVKKLLDRETGAYGELVKPGINAQYERDLRGECCGDSMLGWALWEHGVTLSGLFPMFNPHPLRGIPFAERFWCQPAISMHKTRWRRWGRFGNGRCGGMRVPQRPILYADIAAHIGLGTFEPRKDWDNADWDGWQEPDDSPAHKSVDGCASECRKHGGCFQYTFRRDRCTFVRSFRLGQRKDPEGEEDWSEEEKVFHAGWDNVKIKQWMSEHTCEEARWVKPSTKRIF
;
A
#
# COMPACT_ATOMS: atom_id res chain seq x y z
N MET A 1 17.16 -5.11 -24.31
CA MET A 1 16.32 -6.32 -24.36
C MET A 1 15.56 -6.39 -23.03
N GLY A 2 14.22 -6.46 -23.06
CA GLY A 2 13.42 -6.55 -21.84
C GLY A 2 13.32 -7.99 -21.33
N ARG A 3 12.98 -8.14 -20.04
CA ARG A 3 12.42 -9.38 -19.46
C ARG A 3 11.10 -9.00 -18.79
N SER A 4 10.10 -9.87 -18.89
CA SER A 4 8.76 -9.56 -18.37
C SER A 4 8.66 -9.77 -16.86
N CYS A 5 7.69 -9.08 -16.24
CA CYS A 5 7.25 -9.33 -14.87
C CYS A 5 6.01 -10.24 -14.88
N ASP A 6 6.19 -11.49 -15.34
CA ASP A 6 5.10 -12.47 -15.54
C ASP A 6 5.32 -13.75 -14.71
N GLU A 7 5.42 -13.65 -13.38
CA GLU A 7 5.31 -14.85 -12.53
C GLU A 7 4.74 -14.57 -11.13
N ALA A 8 3.45 -14.21 -11.09
CA ALA A 8 2.64 -14.25 -9.87
C ALA A 8 1.19 -14.62 -10.19
N SER A 9 0.62 -15.55 -9.41
CA SER A 9 -0.81 -15.89 -9.40
C SER A 9 -1.44 -16.38 -10.73
N ARG A 10 -1.02 -17.57 -11.20
CA ARG A 10 -1.95 -18.48 -11.90
C ARG A 10 -2.50 -19.50 -10.89
N SER A 11 -3.81 -19.47 -10.65
CA SER A 11 -4.53 -20.54 -9.96
C SER A 11 -5.65 -21.02 -10.88
N SER A 12 -5.63 -22.30 -11.21
CA SER A 12 -6.41 -22.89 -12.30
C SER A 12 -7.66 -23.59 -11.77
N TYR A 13 -8.79 -22.88 -11.75
CA TYR A 13 -10.09 -23.50 -11.44
C TYR A 13 -10.66 -24.19 -12.69
N LEU A 14 -10.39 -25.49 -12.82
CA LEU A 14 -11.02 -26.38 -13.79
C LEU A 14 -12.39 -26.85 -13.29
N THR A 15 -13.40 -26.80 -14.15
CA THR A 15 -14.79 -27.18 -13.84
C THR A 15 -15.14 -28.52 -14.48
N THR A 16 -15.62 -29.48 -13.67
CA THR A 16 -16.33 -30.68 -14.14
C THR A 16 -17.58 -30.94 -13.29
N PRO A 17 -18.66 -31.53 -13.85
CA PRO A 17 -19.96 -31.63 -13.17
C PRO A 17 -20.20 -32.99 -12.50
N VAL A 18 -21.03 -33.01 -11.45
CA VAL A 18 -21.66 -34.23 -10.89
C VAL A 18 -23.16 -33.97 -10.71
N GLY A 19 -23.99 -34.99 -10.97
CA GLY A 19 -25.45 -34.85 -11.14
C GLY A 19 -26.32 -35.00 -9.88
N CYS A 20 -27.63 -34.94 -10.10
CA CYS A 20 -28.68 -34.89 -9.09
C CYS A 20 -28.78 -36.11 -8.16
N SER A 21 -29.22 -35.88 -6.92
CA SER A 21 -30.21 -36.73 -6.23
C SER A 21 -30.93 -36.03 -5.06
N SER A 22 -32.24 -35.84 -5.23
CA SER A 22 -33.35 -36.09 -4.29
C SER A 22 -33.28 -35.73 -2.78
N LEU A 23 -34.25 -34.89 -2.36
CA LEU A 23 -34.92 -34.80 -1.03
C LEU A 23 -34.05 -34.56 0.23
N PHE A 24 -34.46 -33.76 1.23
CA PHE A 24 -35.80 -33.58 1.82
C PHE A 24 -36.06 -32.12 2.27
N LEU A 25 -37.33 -31.72 2.39
CA LEU A 25 -37.71 -30.54 3.17
C LEU A 25 -37.82 -30.89 4.66
N TYR A 26 -37.40 -29.96 5.53
CA TYR A 26 -37.99 -29.81 6.86
C TYR A 26 -38.27 -28.33 7.14
N PHE A 27 -39.54 -28.00 7.36
CA PHE A 27 -39.95 -26.73 7.96
C PHE A 27 -39.61 -26.76 9.46
N PHE A 28 -39.21 -25.62 10.01
CA PHE A 28 -39.51 -25.30 11.40
C PHE A 28 -40.27 -23.98 11.47
N VAL A 29 -41.42 -24.02 12.14
CA VAL A 29 -42.30 -22.88 12.36
C VAL A 29 -41.99 -22.32 13.74
N PHE A 30 -41.98 -20.98 13.87
CA PHE A 30 -42.25 -20.34 15.14
C PHE A 30 -43.37 -19.32 14.97
N VAL A 31 -44.39 -19.42 15.84
CA VAL A 31 -45.55 -18.53 15.86
C VAL A 31 -45.38 -17.52 16.98
N SER A 32 -45.66 -16.24 16.68
CA SER A 32 -46.29 -15.37 17.66
C SER A 32 -47.32 -14.48 16.96
N SER A 33 -48.55 -14.55 17.45
CA SER A 33 -49.56 -13.51 17.31
C SER A 33 -49.21 -12.31 18.23
N SER A 34 -49.89 -11.16 18.26
CA SER A 34 -51.28 -10.87 17.85
C SER A 34 -51.54 -9.40 17.46
N SER A 35 -52.66 -9.16 16.79
CA SER A 35 -53.33 -7.87 16.50
C SER A 35 -53.78 -7.13 17.81
N SER A 36 -54.31 -5.89 17.86
CA SER A 36 -55.21 -5.16 16.92
C SER A 36 -55.36 -3.64 17.22
N CYS A 37 -56.09 -2.91 16.33
CA CYS A 37 -56.94 -1.71 16.57
C CYS A 37 -56.38 -0.25 16.68
N LEU A 38 -56.45 0.46 15.53
CA LEU A 38 -57.14 1.75 15.20
C LEU A 38 -58.02 2.48 16.27
N PRO A 39 -58.51 3.73 16.04
CA PRO A 39 -57.94 4.95 15.39
C PRO A 39 -58.32 6.30 16.10
N PHE A 40 -57.99 7.50 15.55
CA PHE A 40 -58.90 8.69 15.54
C PHE A 40 -58.46 9.85 14.57
N ALA A 41 -59.40 10.77 14.33
CA ALA A 41 -59.51 11.92 13.38
C ALA A 41 -58.56 13.14 13.59
N SER A 42 -58.54 14.25 12.80
CA SER A 42 -58.87 14.61 11.38
C SER A 42 -58.70 16.16 11.17
N CYS A 43 -59.00 16.69 9.97
CA CYS A 43 -59.06 18.12 9.55
C CYS A 43 -57.72 18.87 9.42
N LEU A 44 -57.52 19.89 8.55
CA LEU A 44 -58.29 20.57 7.48
C LEU A 44 -57.23 20.99 6.39
N LEU A 45 -57.43 21.17 5.08
CA LEU A 45 -58.38 21.99 4.29
C LEU A 45 -58.35 21.54 2.80
N HIS A 46 -59.07 22.18 1.88
CA HIS A 46 -59.67 21.49 0.70
C HIS A 46 -59.94 22.42 -0.53
N LEU A 47 -60.15 21.82 -1.73
CA LEU A 47 -60.79 22.37 -2.97
C LEU A 47 -59.86 23.13 -3.98
N ILE A 48 -60.09 23.15 -5.32
CA ILE A 48 -61.14 22.53 -6.18
C ILE A 48 -60.67 22.14 -7.62
N ASN A 49 -61.52 21.38 -8.32
CA ASN A 49 -61.33 20.64 -9.58
C ASN A 49 -61.07 21.43 -10.89
N TRP A 50 -60.55 20.73 -11.91
CA TRP A 50 -61.32 20.43 -13.15
C TRP A 50 -60.93 19.06 -13.76
N HIS A 51 -61.71 18.54 -14.73
CA HIS A 51 -61.68 17.16 -15.26
C HIS A 51 -61.40 17.06 -16.79
N VAL A 52 -61.20 15.80 -17.26
CA VAL A 52 -61.22 15.28 -18.66
C VAL A 52 -59.94 15.54 -19.50
N GLY A 53 -59.40 14.57 -20.28
CA GLY A 53 -59.67 13.12 -20.36
C GLY A 53 -59.12 12.41 -21.62
N LEU A 54 -59.00 11.07 -21.55
CA LEU A 54 -58.97 10.06 -22.63
C LEU A 54 -57.89 10.06 -23.76
N LYS A 55 -56.95 9.10 -23.63
CA LYS A 55 -56.59 8.01 -24.59
C LYS A 55 -56.13 8.29 -26.06
N LEU A 56 -54.87 7.91 -26.31
CA LEU A 56 -54.38 6.94 -27.34
C LEU A 56 -54.38 7.24 -28.87
N SER A 57 -53.15 7.49 -29.37
CA SER A 57 -52.40 6.64 -30.35
C SER A 57 -52.47 6.85 -31.89
N ARG A 58 -51.29 6.70 -32.53
CA ARG A 58 -50.97 6.56 -34.00
C ARG A 58 -51.29 7.79 -34.88
N ALA A 59 -50.51 8.19 -35.91
CA ALA A 59 -49.43 7.54 -36.68
C ALA A 59 -48.32 8.53 -37.18
N ARG A 60 -47.48 8.11 -38.15
CA ARG A 60 -46.40 8.89 -38.86
C ARG A 60 -46.91 9.34 -40.27
N PRO A 61 -46.11 9.80 -41.29
CA PRO A 61 -44.66 10.11 -41.41
C PRO A 61 -44.27 11.34 -42.32
N LEU A 62 -42.96 11.45 -42.67
CA LEU A 62 -42.33 12.27 -43.77
C LEU A 62 -42.15 13.79 -43.48
N HIS A 63 -41.17 14.53 -44.03
CA HIS A 63 -40.11 14.24 -45.04
C HIS A 63 -38.82 15.10 -44.80
N HIS A 64 -37.66 14.64 -45.34
CA HIS A 64 -36.42 15.35 -45.82
C HIS A 64 -36.14 16.86 -45.53
N ARG A 65 -34.91 17.41 -45.45
CA ARG A 65 -33.45 17.04 -45.59
C ARG A 65 -32.63 18.24 -45.01
N CYS A 66 -31.30 18.32 -44.82
CA CYS A 66 -30.06 17.53 -45.03
C CYS A 66 -29.10 17.83 -43.81
N TYR A 67 -28.10 17.03 -43.41
CA TYR A 67 -26.74 16.75 -43.95
C TYR A 67 -25.79 17.95 -44.23
N PHE A 68 -24.45 17.87 -44.12
CA PHE A 68 -23.52 17.42 -43.03
C PHE A 68 -22.04 17.73 -43.45
N ARG A 69 -21.21 18.30 -42.56
CA ARG A 69 -19.73 18.17 -42.38
C ARG A 69 -18.67 18.28 -43.53
N LEU A 70 -17.70 19.19 -43.30
CA LEU A 70 -16.19 19.06 -43.28
C LEU A 70 -15.28 19.14 -44.55
N LEU A 71 -14.17 19.91 -44.38
CA LEU A 71 -12.75 19.78 -44.87
C LEU A 71 -12.46 19.71 -46.41
N THR A 72 -11.54 20.46 -47.05
CA THR A 72 -10.07 20.63 -46.82
C THR A 72 -9.39 21.78 -47.64
N SER A 73 -8.37 22.42 -47.05
CA SER A 73 -7.01 22.80 -47.56
C SER A 73 -6.66 23.54 -48.90
N LEU A 74 -5.89 24.64 -48.74
CA LEU A 74 -4.61 25.06 -49.42
C LEU A 74 -4.51 25.84 -50.77
N ILE A 75 -3.46 26.69 -50.83
CA ILE A 75 -2.65 27.16 -52.01
C ILE A 75 -3.26 28.25 -52.95
N VAL A 76 -2.56 29.32 -53.45
CA VAL A 76 -1.27 30.00 -53.10
C VAL A 76 -1.10 31.35 -53.88
N LEU A 77 -0.16 32.24 -53.48
CA LEU A 77 0.41 33.43 -54.21
C LEU A 77 -0.57 34.61 -54.54
N SER A 78 -0.14 35.83 -54.96
CA SER A 78 0.94 36.77 -54.56
C SER A 78 0.91 38.03 -55.46
N GLN A 79 1.16 39.27 -54.98
CA GLN A 79 1.82 40.36 -55.75
C GLN A 79 2.29 41.54 -54.84
N SER A 80 3.55 41.97 -55.02
CA SER A 80 4.06 43.35 -54.79
C SER A 80 4.11 44.07 -56.19
N PRO A 81 4.83 45.20 -56.53
CA PRO A 81 6.17 45.67 -56.06
C PRO A 81 6.51 47.21 -56.18
N TRP A 82 7.80 47.57 -55.96
CA TRP A 82 8.56 48.82 -56.27
C TRP A 82 8.30 50.11 -55.42
N PHE A 83 9.27 50.77 -54.74
CA PHE A 83 10.62 51.37 -55.07
C PHE A 83 10.51 52.81 -55.65
N TYR A 84 11.44 53.80 -55.52
CA TYR A 84 12.93 53.77 -55.56
C TYR A 84 13.63 55.03 -54.87
N PRO A 85 14.91 55.50 -55.09
CA PRO A 85 15.81 55.93 -53.98
C PRO A 85 16.65 57.24 -54.15
N SER A 86 17.60 57.51 -53.23
CA SER A 86 19.01 57.93 -53.48
C SER A 86 19.88 57.73 -52.20
N ASN A 87 21.06 57.10 -52.21
CA ASN A 87 22.41 57.57 -52.62
C ASN A 87 22.95 58.73 -51.76
N PHE A 88 24.19 58.78 -51.24
CA PHE A 88 25.46 58.03 -51.42
C PHE A 88 26.16 57.80 -50.04
N PHE A 89 27.40 57.30 -49.81
CA PHE A 89 28.59 57.01 -50.67
C PHE A 89 29.36 55.74 -50.19
N THR A 90 30.71 55.74 -50.04
CA THR A 90 31.53 54.52 -49.82
C THR A 90 32.80 54.71 -48.96
N LYS A 91 33.22 53.63 -48.27
CA LYS A 91 34.63 53.22 -48.09
C LYS A 91 34.74 51.73 -47.73
N LYS A 92 35.85 51.08 -48.10
CA LYS A 92 36.25 49.72 -47.66
C LYS A 92 37.43 49.81 -46.66
N PRO A 93 38.03 48.67 -46.27
CA PRO A 93 37.81 48.01 -44.99
C PRO A 93 38.90 48.35 -43.96
N VAL A 94 38.68 47.95 -42.69
CA VAL A 94 39.72 47.91 -41.67
C VAL A 94 39.67 46.53 -41.00
N GLU A 95 40.84 45.99 -40.71
CA GLU A 95 41.09 44.64 -40.20
C GLU A 95 41.01 44.61 -38.66
N GLU A 96 40.79 43.43 -38.07
CA GLU A 96 40.52 43.31 -36.62
C GLU A 96 41.76 43.58 -35.75
N PRO A 97 41.65 44.41 -34.68
CA PRO A 97 42.53 44.32 -33.54
C PRO A 97 42.07 43.16 -32.63
N LEU A 98 42.96 42.20 -32.40
CA LEU A 98 42.73 41.14 -31.40
C LEU A 98 42.58 41.77 -30.00
N PRO A 99 41.58 41.35 -29.18
CA PRO A 99 41.50 41.78 -27.79
C PRO A 99 42.63 41.15 -26.96
N GLU A 100 43.28 41.96 -26.11
CA GLU A 100 44.36 41.49 -25.24
C GLU A 100 43.87 40.45 -24.21
N SER A 101 44.77 39.56 -23.81
CA SER A 101 44.44 38.39 -23.00
C SER A 101 44.04 38.75 -21.57
N SER A 102 42.88 38.26 -21.15
CA SER A 102 42.55 38.03 -19.74
C SER A 102 43.68 37.25 -19.04
N PRO A 103 43.92 37.48 -17.73
CA PRO A 103 44.82 36.61 -16.98
C PRO A 103 44.33 35.15 -17.02
N PRO A 104 45.23 34.15 -16.98
CA PRO A 104 44.85 32.75 -17.11
C PRO A 104 43.93 32.33 -15.96
N ASN A 105 42.87 31.59 -16.30
CA ASN A 105 42.12 30.81 -15.31
C ASN A 105 43.09 29.85 -14.59
N PRO A 106 42.87 29.56 -13.29
CA PRO A 106 43.61 28.51 -12.61
C PRO A 106 43.42 27.19 -13.34
N GLU A 107 44.52 26.44 -13.49
CA GLU A 107 44.55 25.13 -14.12
C GLU A 107 43.55 24.17 -13.42
N PRO A 108 42.85 23.28 -14.16
CA PRO A 108 41.96 22.31 -13.55
C PRO A 108 42.74 21.46 -12.54
N GLN A 109 42.39 21.60 -11.26
CA GLN A 109 43.07 20.86 -10.19
C GLN A 109 43.00 19.36 -10.50
N THR A 110 44.16 18.75 -10.76
CA THR A 110 44.26 17.30 -10.85
C THR A 110 43.74 16.71 -9.55
N PRO A 111 42.83 15.71 -9.61
CA PRO A 111 42.39 15.05 -8.39
C PRO A 111 43.62 14.48 -7.68
N PRO A 112 43.73 14.61 -6.34
CA PRO A 112 44.90 14.16 -5.62
C PRO A 112 45.14 12.67 -5.91
N PRO A 113 46.41 12.22 -6.00
CA PRO A 113 46.71 10.83 -6.31
C PRO A 113 45.99 9.92 -5.31
N PRO A 114 45.40 8.80 -5.76
CA PRO A 114 44.59 7.95 -4.91
C PRO A 114 45.42 7.53 -3.70
N SER A 115 44.97 7.94 -2.51
CA SER A 115 45.61 7.51 -1.27
C SER A 115 45.60 5.99 -1.24
N LEU A 116 46.76 5.40 -0.91
CA LEU A 116 46.91 3.96 -0.79
C LEU A 116 45.85 3.46 0.20
N GLN A 117 44.83 2.78 -0.32
CA GLN A 117 43.79 2.22 0.52
C GLN A 117 44.46 1.23 1.47
N PRO A 118 44.31 1.36 2.80
CA PRO A 118 44.56 0.21 3.67
C PRO A 118 43.72 -0.96 3.15
N PRO A 119 44.20 -2.21 3.27
CA PRO A 119 43.61 -3.35 2.57
C PRO A 119 42.11 -3.42 2.83
N LYS A 120 41.34 -3.62 1.75
CA LYS A 120 39.88 -3.74 1.82
C LYS A 120 39.49 -4.90 2.74
N THR A 121 39.21 -4.60 4.00
CA THR A 121 38.14 -5.28 4.71
C THR A 121 36.88 -5.03 3.89
N GLU A 122 36.32 -6.10 3.33
CA GLU A 122 35.00 -6.06 2.74
C GLU A 122 34.01 -5.60 3.81
N SER A 123 33.32 -4.49 3.58
CA SER A 123 32.21 -4.08 4.46
C SER A 123 31.12 -5.14 4.31
N THR A 124 30.89 -5.94 5.34
CA THR A 124 29.74 -6.84 5.38
C THR A 124 28.44 -6.02 5.39
N ASP A 125 27.33 -6.62 4.99
CA ASP A 125 26.03 -5.92 4.80
C ASP A 125 25.31 -5.60 6.13
N ASP A 126 26.08 -5.54 7.23
CA ASP A 126 25.62 -5.52 8.63
C ASP A 126 25.52 -4.11 9.24
N ASP A 127 26.25 -3.13 8.69
CA ASP A 127 26.21 -1.71 9.11
C ASP A 127 24.91 -1.01 8.67
N VAL A 128 23.79 -1.52 9.17
CA VAL A 128 22.47 -0.89 9.06
C VAL A 128 22.49 0.40 9.88
N GLU A 129 22.72 1.54 9.23
CA GLU A 129 22.65 2.83 9.92
C GLU A 129 21.28 3.03 10.60
N TYR A 130 21.30 3.35 11.90
CA TYR A 130 20.13 3.73 12.69
C TYR A 130 20.36 5.02 13.49
N TRP A 131 19.29 5.56 14.05
CA TRP A 131 19.30 6.45 15.20
C TRP A 131 18.83 5.69 16.43
N SER A 132 19.41 5.99 17.58
CA SER A 132 18.78 5.72 18.87
C SER A 132 18.20 7.01 19.42
N TRP A 133 16.90 6.96 19.72
CA TRP A 133 16.16 8.08 20.27
C TRP A 133 15.64 7.72 21.66
N PRO A 134 15.64 8.68 22.61
CA PRO A 134 14.96 8.48 23.87
C PRO A 134 13.47 8.18 23.58
N PRO A 135 12.92 7.10 24.16
CA PRO A 135 11.51 6.74 24.02
C PRO A 135 10.53 7.87 24.32
N SER A 136 9.43 7.91 23.58
CA SER A 136 8.37 8.91 23.76
C SER A 136 6.98 8.29 23.50
N PRO A 137 6.58 7.24 24.25
CA PRO A 137 5.30 6.59 24.05
C PRO A 137 4.15 7.60 24.17
N ARG A 138 3.22 7.55 23.21
CA ARG A 138 2.09 8.49 23.09
C ARG A 138 0.80 7.90 23.65
N PHE A 139 0.72 6.59 23.83
CA PHE A 139 -0.41 5.93 24.47
C PHE A 139 -0.30 6.04 26.00
N HIS A 140 -1.22 6.77 26.62
CA HIS A 140 -1.29 6.93 28.07
C HIS A 140 -2.32 5.96 28.66
N CYS A 141 -1.88 5.05 29.53
CA CYS A 141 -2.81 4.26 30.34
C CYS A 141 -3.31 5.10 31.51
N SER A 142 -4.62 5.32 31.56
CA SER A 142 -5.30 5.85 32.76
C SER A 142 -4.96 5.02 33.99
N SER A 143 -4.73 5.68 35.12
CA SER A 143 -4.76 5.00 36.42
C SER A 143 -6.13 4.34 36.63
N PRO A 144 -6.23 3.23 37.40
CA PRO A 144 -7.51 2.56 37.66
C PRO A 144 -8.44 3.45 38.50
N ILE A 145 -9.29 4.23 37.83
CA ILE A 145 -10.33 5.03 38.46
C ILE A 145 -11.38 4.07 39.05
N GLN A 146 -11.76 4.31 40.31
CA GLN A 146 -12.86 3.60 40.97
C GLN A 146 -14.23 4.11 40.45
N SER A 147 -14.57 3.87 39.18
CA SER A 147 -15.89 4.17 38.62
C SER A 147 -16.81 2.96 38.70
N THR A 148 -17.82 3.03 39.57
CA THR A 148 -18.81 1.96 39.85
C THR A 148 -19.92 1.84 38.78
N THR A 149 -19.65 2.31 37.55
CA THR A 149 -20.51 2.18 36.37
C THR A 149 -19.83 1.26 35.38
N THR A 150 -20.48 0.12 35.06
CA THR A 150 -19.90 -0.99 34.28
C THR A 150 -19.27 -0.55 32.95
N PRO A 151 -17.93 -0.50 32.83
CA PRO A 151 -17.27 -0.20 31.58
C PRO A 151 -17.20 -1.49 30.76
N LYS A 152 -17.68 -1.47 29.51
CA LYS A 152 -17.08 -2.33 28.49
C LYS A 152 -15.73 -1.70 28.17
N ASP A 153 -14.63 -2.41 28.39
CA ASP A 153 -13.24 -1.95 28.14
C ASP A 153 -13.17 -1.08 26.87
N ASP A 154 -13.04 0.23 27.02
CA ASP A 154 -12.86 1.11 25.88
C ASP A 154 -11.41 1.03 25.39
N ILE A 155 -11.22 0.14 24.42
CA ILE A 155 -9.99 -0.07 23.66
C ILE A 155 -9.44 1.22 23.01
N CYS A 156 -10.24 2.29 22.91
CA CYS A 156 -9.80 3.58 22.39
C CYS A 156 -9.47 4.63 23.46
N ALA A 157 -9.78 4.39 24.74
CA ALA A 157 -9.42 5.31 25.83
C ALA A 157 -7.92 5.64 25.96
N PRO A 158 -6.96 4.71 25.72
CA PRO A 158 -5.53 5.05 25.75
C PRO A 158 -4.99 5.59 24.42
N PHE A 159 -5.82 5.67 23.36
CA PHE A 159 -5.39 6.14 22.04
C PHE A 159 -5.27 7.68 22.05
N PRO A 160 -4.12 8.27 21.63
CA PRO A 160 -3.90 9.71 21.66
C PRO A 160 -4.61 10.42 20.49
N THR A 161 -5.94 10.45 20.53
CA THR A 161 -6.80 11.02 19.47
C THR A 161 -6.50 12.50 19.17
N HIS A 162 -5.93 13.23 20.14
CA HIS A 162 -5.49 14.61 19.95
C HIS A 162 -4.40 14.78 18.88
N LEU A 163 -3.57 13.76 18.62
CA LEU A 163 -2.54 13.82 17.56
C LEU A 163 -3.16 13.81 16.14
N LEU A 164 -4.41 13.37 16.02
CA LEU A 164 -5.12 13.27 14.73
C LEU A 164 -5.63 14.61 14.21
N SER A 165 -5.48 15.72 14.95
CA SER A 165 -5.63 17.07 14.36
C SER A 165 -4.55 17.33 13.30
N ASN A 166 -3.34 16.82 13.54
CA ASN A 166 -2.17 17.05 12.70
C ASN A 166 -1.90 15.88 11.74
N ILE A 167 -2.59 14.75 11.91
CA ILE A 167 -2.39 13.53 11.12
C ILE A 167 -3.70 13.13 10.44
N GLN A 168 -3.74 13.27 9.12
CA GLN A 168 -4.85 12.77 8.32
C GLN A 168 -4.62 11.30 7.95
N VAL A 169 -5.58 10.42 8.25
CA VAL A 169 -5.51 8.99 7.94
C VAL A 169 -6.53 8.64 6.85
N THR A 170 -6.09 7.90 5.84
CA THR A 170 -6.90 7.49 4.69
C THR A 170 -6.80 5.99 4.48
N LEU A 171 -7.93 5.29 4.52
CA LEU A 171 -8.03 3.86 4.24
C LEU A 171 -8.53 3.65 2.80
N LYS A 172 -7.69 3.09 1.93
CA LYS A 172 -8.07 2.66 0.58
C LYS A 172 -8.78 1.31 0.62
N ILE A 173 -9.92 1.23 -0.06
CA ILE A 173 -10.72 0.03 -0.30
C ILE A 173 -11.16 -0.02 -1.78
N GLY A 174 -11.87 -1.07 -2.18
CA GLY A 174 -12.79 -1.02 -3.31
C GLY A 174 -14.19 -1.50 -2.91
N ALA A 175 -15.20 -1.24 -3.73
CA ALA A 175 -16.55 -1.80 -3.56
C ALA A 175 -16.53 -3.35 -3.57
N SER A 176 -15.53 -3.93 -4.23
CA SER A 176 -15.25 -5.36 -4.29
C SER A 176 -14.29 -5.88 -3.19
N GLU A 177 -14.16 -5.17 -2.07
CA GLU A 177 -13.45 -5.65 -0.88
C GLU A 177 -14.20 -6.84 -0.20
N PRO A 178 -13.52 -7.83 0.41
CA PRO A 178 -14.17 -8.83 1.25
C PRO A 178 -14.55 -8.24 2.62
N SER A 179 -15.83 -8.38 2.99
CA SER A 179 -16.37 -7.80 4.23
C SER A 179 -15.62 -8.23 5.50
N GLU A 180 -15.15 -9.47 5.60
CA GLU A 180 -14.37 -9.92 6.77
C GLU A 180 -13.04 -9.16 6.92
N ARG A 181 -12.38 -8.80 5.80
CA ARG A 181 -11.14 -8.01 5.81
C ARG A 181 -11.44 -6.58 6.28
N LEU A 182 -12.46 -5.96 5.69
CA LEU A 182 -12.87 -4.59 5.99
C LEU A 182 -13.34 -4.42 7.45
N THR A 183 -14.16 -5.36 7.94
CA THR A 183 -14.56 -5.44 9.36
C THR A 183 -13.35 -5.64 10.27
N ALA A 184 -12.39 -6.52 9.92
CA ALA A 184 -11.19 -6.71 10.75
C ALA A 184 -10.37 -5.42 10.88
N GLN A 185 -10.24 -4.64 9.81
CA GLN A 185 -9.50 -3.38 9.82
C GLN A 185 -10.21 -2.31 10.67
N LEU A 186 -11.49 -2.06 10.41
CA LEU A 186 -12.31 -1.04 11.08
C LEU A 186 -12.57 -1.36 12.57
N THR A 187 -12.59 -2.64 12.95
CA THR A 187 -12.76 -3.04 14.36
C THR A 187 -11.45 -3.14 15.15
N SER A 188 -10.28 -2.97 14.52
CA SER A 188 -8.97 -3.04 15.19
C SER A 188 -8.05 -1.84 14.90
N VAL A 189 -7.35 -1.83 13.76
CA VAL A 189 -6.28 -0.86 13.45
C VAL A 189 -6.82 0.56 13.32
N SER A 190 -7.95 0.75 12.65
CA SER A 190 -8.50 2.09 12.39
C SER A 190 -9.72 2.46 13.26
N LYS A 191 -10.08 1.59 14.22
CA LYS A 191 -11.25 1.78 15.10
C LYS A 191 -11.24 3.12 15.84
N CYS A 192 -10.09 3.50 16.38
CA CYS A 192 -9.95 4.65 17.29
C CYS A 192 -9.63 5.97 16.57
N ILE A 193 -9.81 6.01 15.26
CA ILE A 193 -9.42 7.14 14.39
C ILE A 193 -10.69 7.90 13.99
N PRO A 194 -11.14 8.93 14.73
CA PRO A 194 -12.35 9.69 14.38
C PRO A 194 -12.31 10.25 12.95
N ASN A 195 -11.20 10.89 12.56
CA ASN A 195 -11.03 11.54 11.25
C ASN A 195 -10.66 10.58 10.09
N LEU A 196 -10.86 9.27 10.22
CA LEU A 196 -10.55 8.31 9.16
C LEU A 196 -11.39 8.58 7.91
N LEU A 197 -10.73 8.96 6.81
CA LEU A 197 -11.29 8.97 5.47
C LEU A 197 -11.24 7.56 4.87
N VAL A 198 -12.25 7.19 4.10
CA VAL A 198 -12.28 5.91 3.38
C VAL A 198 -12.38 6.21 1.87
N ALA A 199 -11.32 5.89 1.13
CA ALA A 199 -11.20 6.11 -0.30
C ALA A 199 -11.59 4.84 -1.07
N SER A 200 -12.50 4.96 -2.03
CA SER A 200 -13.19 3.87 -2.71
C SER A 200 -13.25 4.07 -4.22
N ASP A 201 -13.74 3.07 -4.94
CA ASP A 201 -14.19 3.14 -6.34
C ASP A 201 -15.73 3.20 -6.46
N MET A 202 -16.42 3.45 -5.34
CA MET A 202 -17.87 3.62 -5.25
C MET A 202 -18.26 4.30 -3.94
N ASP A 203 -19.16 5.28 -4.02
CA ASP A 203 -19.79 5.90 -2.86
C ASP A 203 -20.64 4.87 -2.11
N SER A 204 -20.36 4.70 -0.81
CA SER A 204 -21.02 3.70 0.01
C SER A 204 -20.94 4.02 1.50
N ILE A 205 -21.82 3.43 2.31
CA ILE A 205 -21.69 3.45 3.77
C ILE A 205 -21.01 2.15 4.19
N VAL A 206 -19.86 2.28 4.84
CA VAL A 206 -19.07 1.16 5.37
C VAL A 206 -19.09 1.26 6.89
N ASP A 207 -19.77 0.30 7.53
CA ASP A 207 -20.13 0.34 8.95
C ASP A 207 -20.90 1.63 9.30
N SER A 208 -20.21 2.66 9.80
CA SER A 208 -20.75 3.94 10.24
C SER A 208 -20.14 5.15 9.50
N ARG A 209 -19.34 4.89 8.44
CA ARG A 209 -18.56 5.91 7.72
C ARG A 209 -18.93 5.95 6.24
N THR A 210 -18.91 7.14 5.66
CA THR A 210 -18.92 7.30 4.20
C THR A 210 -17.58 6.86 3.63
N ALA A 211 -17.63 5.95 2.66
CA ALA A 211 -16.56 5.70 1.73
C ALA A 211 -16.85 6.49 0.44
N PHE A 212 -15.87 7.26 -0.01
CA PHE A 212 -16.01 8.22 -1.11
C PHE A 212 -15.39 7.68 -2.38
N ASP A 213 -16.06 7.86 -3.51
CA ASP A 213 -15.56 7.48 -4.82
C ASP A 213 -14.48 8.45 -5.33
N VAL A 214 -13.21 8.12 -5.09
CA VAL A 214 -12.08 8.94 -5.57
C VAL A 214 -11.84 8.80 -7.08
N LEU A 215 -12.67 8.04 -7.79
CA LEU A 215 -12.62 7.89 -9.25
C LEU A 215 -13.72 8.69 -9.97
N ALA A 216 -14.69 9.26 -9.23
CA ALA A 216 -15.81 10.02 -9.78
C ALA A 216 -15.36 11.25 -10.59
N ASP A 217 -14.46 12.05 -10.01
CA ASP A 217 -13.96 13.31 -10.59
C ASP A 217 -12.70 13.13 -11.48
N LEU A 218 -12.31 11.89 -11.80
CA LEU A 218 -11.21 11.65 -12.73
C LEU A 218 -11.57 12.12 -14.15
N PRO A 219 -10.63 12.73 -14.90
CA PRO A 219 -10.83 13.15 -16.28
C PRO A 219 -11.59 12.10 -17.12
N PRO A 220 -12.68 12.47 -17.84
CA PRO A 220 -13.46 11.50 -18.60
C PRO A 220 -12.61 10.69 -19.60
N SER A 221 -11.58 11.33 -20.16
CA SER A 221 -10.57 10.69 -21.00
C SER A 221 -9.95 9.44 -20.37
N LEU A 222 -9.63 9.43 -19.07
CA LEU A 222 -9.09 8.27 -18.34
C LEU A 222 -10.04 7.07 -18.32
N GLN A 223 -11.35 7.32 -18.34
CA GLN A 223 -12.41 6.31 -18.30
C GLN A 223 -12.77 5.85 -19.73
N ASP A 224 -12.78 6.80 -20.68
CA ASP A 224 -13.08 6.56 -22.10
C ASP A 224 -12.17 5.51 -22.76
N ASN A 225 -12.80 4.49 -23.32
CA ASN A 225 -12.17 3.35 -24.00
C ASN A 225 -11.14 2.60 -23.13
N ASN A 226 -11.28 2.64 -21.80
CA ASN A 226 -10.37 2.01 -20.86
C ASN A 226 -10.99 0.80 -20.17
N ALA A 227 -10.59 -0.41 -20.58
CA ALA A 227 -11.07 -1.67 -20.00
C ALA A 227 -10.70 -1.88 -18.51
N ASP A 228 -9.86 -1.02 -17.92
CA ASP A 228 -9.69 -0.99 -16.45
C ASP A 228 -10.97 -0.50 -15.74
N PHE A 229 -11.78 0.33 -16.39
CA PHE A 229 -13.01 0.94 -15.86
C PHE A 229 -14.29 0.14 -16.17
N ASP A 230 -14.22 -0.96 -16.93
CA ASP A 230 -15.38 -1.83 -17.22
C ASP A 230 -16.11 -2.28 -15.94
N ALA A 231 -15.34 -2.65 -14.91
CA ALA A 231 -15.86 -3.06 -13.60
C ALA A 231 -16.47 -1.90 -12.82
N TYR A 232 -15.89 -0.70 -12.92
CA TYR A 232 -16.35 0.53 -12.27
C TYR A 232 -17.70 1.01 -12.83
N HIS A 233 -17.86 0.98 -14.16
CA HIS A 233 -19.15 1.27 -14.77
C HIS A 233 -20.18 0.17 -14.46
N ALA A 234 -19.78 -1.10 -14.47
CA ALA A 234 -20.69 -2.21 -14.15
C ALA A 234 -21.22 -2.18 -12.71
N GLN A 235 -20.42 -1.76 -11.71
CA GLN A 235 -20.86 -1.69 -10.31
C GLN A 235 -21.79 -0.51 -10.00
N LYS A 236 -21.90 0.48 -10.89
CA LYS A 236 -22.83 1.62 -10.78
C LYS A 236 -24.21 1.37 -11.40
N GLU A 237 -24.41 0.26 -12.11
CA GLU A 237 -25.67 -0.09 -12.79
C GLU A 237 -26.69 -0.79 -11.86
N PRO A 238 -27.80 -0.14 -11.44
CA PRO A 238 -28.68 -0.69 -10.39
C PRO A 238 -29.46 -1.96 -10.78
N LEU A 239 -29.64 -2.20 -12.08
CA LEU A 239 -30.46 -3.29 -12.64
C LEU A 239 -29.73 -4.63 -12.77
N LYS A 240 -28.50 -4.72 -12.23
CA LYS A 240 -27.51 -5.76 -12.53
C LYS A 240 -26.90 -6.41 -11.29
N SER A 241 -27.61 -6.39 -10.16
CA SER A 241 -27.19 -6.91 -8.85
C SER A 241 -27.16 -8.45 -8.72
N GLY A 242 -26.57 -9.14 -9.71
CA GLY A 242 -26.35 -10.58 -9.72
C GLY A 242 -24.89 -10.93 -9.98
N ASP A 243 -24.23 -11.52 -8.97
CA ASP A 243 -22.84 -12.01 -8.91
C ASP A 243 -21.92 -11.61 -10.09
N PHE A 244 -21.56 -10.33 -10.16
CA PHE A 244 -20.60 -9.89 -11.15
C PHE A 244 -19.23 -10.50 -10.87
N ASN A 245 -18.62 -11.02 -11.93
CA ASN A 245 -17.31 -11.62 -11.90
C ASN A 245 -16.26 -10.54 -11.55
N ARG A 246 -15.93 -10.38 -10.25
CA ARG A 246 -15.04 -9.34 -9.65
C ARG A 246 -13.57 -9.40 -10.12
N LYS A 247 -13.30 -10.03 -11.26
CA LYS A 247 -12.01 -10.12 -11.93
C LYS A 247 -11.67 -8.77 -12.56
N GLY A 248 -10.51 -8.22 -12.19
CA GLY A 248 -10.01 -6.94 -12.72
C GLY A 248 -10.10 -5.75 -11.78
N GLY A 249 -10.74 -5.84 -10.61
CA GLY A 249 -10.79 -4.73 -9.64
C GLY A 249 -9.40 -4.23 -9.20
N TRP A 250 -8.37 -5.07 -9.25
CA TRP A 250 -6.98 -4.68 -9.01
C TRP A 250 -6.40 -3.74 -10.10
N ARG A 251 -6.89 -3.83 -11.34
CA ARG A 251 -6.49 -2.94 -12.45
C ARG A 251 -7.08 -1.54 -12.30
N LEU A 252 -8.26 -1.43 -11.69
CA LEU A 252 -8.90 -0.17 -11.33
C LEU A 252 -8.21 0.51 -10.14
N ASP A 253 -7.66 -0.28 -9.21
CA ASP A 253 -7.10 0.22 -7.95
C ASP A 253 -5.93 1.21 -8.14
N LYS A 254 -5.14 1.06 -9.21
CA LYS A 254 -4.01 1.96 -9.52
C LYS A 254 -4.44 3.42 -9.70
N TYR A 255 -5.66 3.67 -10.17
CA TYR A 255 -6.18 5.02 -10.41
C TYR A 255 -6.55 5.77 -9.11
N LYS A 256 -6.63 5.09 -7.96
CA LYS A 256 -7.01 5.70 -6.67
C LYS A 256 -5.88 6.45 -5.98
N PHE A 257 -4.62 6.11 -6.26
CA PHE A 257 -3.47 6.56 -5.45
C PHE A 257 -3.18 8.06 -5.55
N LEU A 258 -3.35 8.66 -6.73
CA LEU A 258 -3.23 10.10 -6.92
C LEU A 258 -4.44 10.88 -6.36
N PRO A 259 -5.70 10.58 -6.71
CA PRO A 259 -6.84 11.35 -6.22
C PRO A 259 -7.09 11.17 -4.72
N MET A 260 -6.74 10.03 -4.10
CA MET A 260 -6.87 9.90 -2.64
C MET A 260 -5.90 10.80 -1.86
N VAL A 261 -4.75 11.18 -2.44
CA VAL A 261 -3.82 12.15 -1.84
C VAL A 261 -4.36 13.58 -1.98
N GLU A 262 -4.88 13.94 -3.16
CA GLU A 262 -5.54 15.22 -3.42
C GLU A 262 -6.77 15.42 -2.52
N TYR A 263 -7.63 14.39 -2.43
CA TYR A 263 -8.82 14.38 -1.58
C TYR A 263 -8.49 14.43 -0.08
N ALA A 264 -7.46 13.72 0.39
CA ALA A 264 -7.02 13.78 1.77
C ALA A 264 -6.49 15.18 2.13
N HIS A 265 -5.80 15.87 1.21
CA HIS A 265 -5.37 17.25 1.40
C HIS A 265 -6.55 18.22 1.41
N ALA A 266 -7.48 18.10 0.47
CA ALA A 266 -8.67 18.94 0.40
C ALA A 266 -9.56 18.79 1.66
N SER A 267 -9.63 17.59 2.22
CA SER A 267 -10.40 17.28 3.43
C SER A 267 -9.77 17.79 4.73
N ASN A 268 -8.44 17.87 4.80
CA ASN A 268 -7.70 18.34 5.98
C ASN A 268 -6.39 19.06 5.57
N PRO A 269 -6.47 20.28 5.01
CA PRO A 269 -5.29 21.00 4.49
C PRO A 269 -4.34 21.48 5.60
N SER A 270 -4.80 21.43 6.86
CA SER A 270 -4.05 21.68 8.08
C SER A 270 -3.19 20.51 8.56
N ALA A 271 -3.40 19.28 8.05
CA ALA A 271 -2.61 18.14 8.47
C ALA A 271 -1.14 18.29 8.08
N GLU A 272 -0.27 18.00 9.05
CA GLU A 272 1.19 17.95 8.92
C GLU A 272 1.65 16.65 8.26
N TRP A 273 0.90 15.57 8.45
CA TRP A 273 1.18 14.23 7.93
C TRP A 273 -0.07 13.56 7.34
N TYR A 274 0.12 12.85 6.23
CA TYR A 274 -0.93 12.10 5.55
C TYR A 274 -0.52 10.63 5.51
N VAL A 275 -1.27 9.78 6.22
CA VAL A 275 -1.01 8.34 6.41
C VAL A 275 -2.00 7.54 5.59
N PHE A 276 -1.50 6.70 4.69
CA PHE A 276 -2.31 5.92 3.76
C PHE A 276 -2.19 4.42 4.06
N LEU A 277 -3.34 3.75 4.12
CA LEU A 277 -3.49 2.35 4.53
C LEU A 277 -4.29 1.59 3.47
N GLU A 278 -4.04 0.30 3.33
CA GLU A 278 -4.95 -0.63 2.65
C GLU A 278 -5.76 -1.43 3.66
N SER A 279 -6.77 -2.15 3.18
CA SER A 279 -7.69 -2.96 3.97
C SER A 279 -7.05 -4.12 4.74
N ASP A 280 -5.82 -4.55 4.43
CA ASP A 280 -5.04 -5.47 5.28
C ASP A 280 -3.62 -4.98 5.67
N THR A 281 -3.37 -3.68 5.58
CA THR A 281 -2.22 -3.03 6.23
C THR A 281 -2.43 -2.97 7.74
N PHE A 282 -1.63 -3.69 8.52
CA PHE A 282 -1.57 -3.53 9.96
C PHE A 282 -0.59 -2.41 10.36
N ILE A 283 -0.93 -1.61 11.38
CA ILE A 283 -0.06 -0.56 11.95
C ILE A 283 -0.02 -0.63 13.48
N ILE A 284 1.18 -0.39 14.03
CA ILE A 284 1.42 -0.10 15.46
C ILE A 284 1.51 1.42 15.64
N TRP A 285 0.38 2.04 16.02
CA TRP A 285 0.25 3.50 16.04
C TRP A 285 1.22 4.20 16.99
N ASP A 286 1.54 3.62 18.15
CA ASP A 286 2.51 4.21 19.10
C ASP A 286 3.91 4.35 18.48
N ASN A 287 4.32 3.39 17.64
CA ASN A 287 5.58 3.43 16.90
C ASN A 287 5.52 4.44 15.75
N LEU A 288 4.38 4.56 15.06
CA LEU A 288 4.21 5.53 13.99
C LEU A 288 4.26 6.97 14.54
N PHE A 289 3.54 7.27 15.63
CA PHE A 289 3.59 8.60 16.24
C PHE A 289 5.02 8.96 16.69
N GLN A 290 5.71 8.03 17.37
CA GLN A 290 7.12 8.20 17.76
C GLN A 290 8.10 8.40 16.59
N LEU A 291 7.77 7.93 15.37
CA LEU A 291 8.53 8.27 14.17
C LEU A 291 8.24 9.73 13.75
N LEU A 292 6.97 10.09 13.60
CA LEU A 292 6.55 11.40 13.06
C LEU A 292 6.96 12.57 13.97
N ASP A 293 7.02 12.34 15.28
CA ASP A 293 7.58 13.26 16.30
C ASP A 293 9.05 13.66 16.08
N ARG A 294 9.77 12.95 15.20
CA ARG A 294 11.22 13.08 14.99
C ARG A 294 11.59 13.70 13.64
N PHE A 295 10.60 14.06 12.82
CA PHE A 295 10.79 14.69 11.52
C PHE A 295 10.02 16.01 11.41
N ASP A 296 10.55 16.94 10.63
CA ASP A 296 9.88 18.21 10.34
C ASP A 296 8.91 18.04 9.15
N PRO A 297 7.57 18.19 9.33
CA PRO A 297 6.59 18.04 8.25
C PRO A 297 6.70 19.11 7.15
N ARG A 298 7.48 20.18 7.40
CA ARG A 298 7.82 21.24 6.43
C ARG A 298 8.94 20.81 5.47
N VAL A 299 9.63 19.70 5.74
CA VAL A 299 10.54 19.06 4.79
C VAL A 299 9.72 18.11 3.90
N PRO A 300 9.91 18.10 2.57
CA PRO A 300 9.23 17.15 1.69
C PRO A 300 9.72 15.72 1.95
N LEU A 301 8.90 14.92 2.65
CA LEU A 301 9.23 13.58 3.11
C LEU A 301 8.15 12.60 2.65
N TYR A 302 8.61 11.43 2.21
CA TYR A 302 7.79 10.31 1.75
C TYR A 302 8.36 9.03 2.36
N PHE A 303 7.61 8.37 3.23
CA PHE A 303 8.05 7.21 4.01
C PHE A 303 7.28 5.94 3.62
N GLY A 304 7.99 4.80 3.62
CA GLY A 304 7.39 3.48 3.50
C GLY A 304 8.41 2.39 3.21
N SER A 305 7.94 1.22 2.81
CA SER A 305 8.81 0.11 2.37
C SER A 305 9.30 0.34 0.93
N PRO A 306 10.61 0.46 0.67
CA PRO A 306 11.16 0.68 -0.67
C PRO A 306 10.87 -0.48 -1.64
N SER A 307 10.25 -0.14 -2.77
CA SER A 307 10.12 -0.98 -3.96
C SER A 307 10.78 -0.31 -5.18
N PRO A 308 11.44 -1.08 -6.06
CA PRO A 308 12.18 -0.55 -7.20
C PRO A 308 11.23 -0.03 -8.29
N GLY A 309 11.29 1.27 -8.57
CA GLY A 309 10.49 1.93 -9.60
C GLY A 309 11.19 2.02 -10.96
N ARG A 310 10.77 3.03 -11.73
CA ARG A 310 11.25 3.33 -13.08
C ARG A 310 12.75 3.67 -13.09
N THR A 311 13.41 3.50 -14.23
CA THR A 311 14.82 3.89 -14.42
C THR A 311 14.93 4.77 -15.67
N PRO A 312 14.85 6.11 -15.52
CA PRO A 312 14.85 7.01 -16.67
C PRO A 312 16.21 7.04 -17.37
N PRO A 313 16.27 7.33 -18.69
CA PRO A 313 17.53 7.41 -19.43
C PRO A 313 18.50 8.41 -18.80
N GLY A 314 19.71 7.93 -18.44
CA GLY A 314 20.76 8.76 -17.85
C GLY A 314 20.57 9.13 -16.37
N LEU A 315 19.52 8.67 -15.69
CA LEU A 315 19.23 8.99 -14.29
C LEU A 315 19.18 7.75 -13.39
N PRO A 316 19.36 7.90 -12.06
CA PRO A 316 19.21 6.80 -11.12
C PRO A 316 17.81 6.16 -11.15
N LYS A 317 17.74 4.88 -10.79
CA LYS A 317 16.48 4.18 -10.53
C LYS A 317 15.67 4.91 -9.44
N THR A 318 14.39 5.18 -9.72
CA THR A 318 13.43 5.74 -8.76
C THR A 318 12.88 4.66 -7.83
N TRP A 319 12.28 5.08 -6.73
CA TRP A 319 11.79 4.18 -5.67
C TRP A 319 10.44 4.67 -5.15
N PHE A 320 9.54 3.74 -4.87
CA PHE A 320 8.20 4.01 -4.35
C PHE A 320 7.95 3.24 -3.05
N ALA A 321 7.04 3.74 -2.21
CA ALA A 321 6.59 3.02 -1.02
C ALA A 321 5.55 1.97 -1.41
N TYR A 322 5.82 0.71 -1.12
CA TYR A 322 4.90 -0.41 -1.37
C TYR A 322 3.55 -0.21 -0.68
N GLY A 323 2.47 -0.09 -1.46
CA GLY A 323 1.15 0.35 -0.99
C GLY A 323 0.58 -0.49 0.15
N GLY A 324 0.68 -1.82 0.06
CA GLY A 324 0.16 -2.75 1.06
C GLY A 324 0.84 -2.67 2.43
N ALA A 325 2.06 -2.14 2.52
CA ALA A 325 2.74 -1.85 3.79
C ALA A 325 2.25 -0.53 4.43
N GLY A 326 1.43 0.25 3.72
CA GLY A 326 1.12 1.63 4.07
C GLY A 326 2.29 2.58 3.83
N PHE A 327 1.98 3.86 3.69
CA PHE A 327 2.97 4.91 3.46
C PHE A 327 2.55 6.23 4.10
N VAL A 328 3.50 7.14 4.26
CA VAL A 328 3.27 8.47 4.84
C VAL A 328 3.87 9.55 3.95
N VAL A 329 3.14 10.65 3.77
CA VAL A 329 3.60 11.83 3.02
C VAL A 329 3.50 13.06 3.94
N SER A 330 4.54 13.89 3.99
CA SER A 330 4.49 15.15 4.76
C SER A 330 3.67 16.23 4.05
N ALA A 331 3.19 17.22 4.80
CA ALA A 331 2.48 18.37 4.25
C ALA A 331 3.28 19.11 3.16
N ALA A 332 4.61 19.21 3.29
CA ALA A 332 5.44 19.82 2.26
C ALA A 332 5.59 18.95 1.00
N ALA A 333 5.59 17.62 1.12
CA ALA A 333 5.59 16.72 -0.03
C ALA A 333 4.23 16.69 -0.75
N VAL A 334 3.12 16.69 0.00
CA VAL A 334 1.76 16.84 -0.57
C VAL A 334 1.61 18.19 -1.28
N LYS A 335 2.03 19.30 -0.66
CA LYS A 335 1.99 20.63 -1.28
C LYS A 335 2.85 20.71 -2.55
N LYS A 336 4.03 20.07 -2.58
CA LYS A 336 4.83 19.95 -3.80
C LYS A 336 4.11 19.16 -4.90
N LEU A 337 3.51 18.01 -4.57
CA LEU A 337 2.84 17.14 -5.53
C LEU A 337 1.60 17.83 -6.14
N LEU A 338 0.83 18.52 -5.32
CA LEU A 338 -0.39 19.23 -5.72
C LEU A 338 -0.14 20.65 -6.24
N ASP A 339 1.13 21.08 -6.32
CA ASP A 339 1.48 22.40 -6.86
C ASP A 339 1.14 22.49 -8.35
N ARG A 340 0.66 23.66 -8.76
CA ARG A 340 0.18 23.91 -10.13
C ARG A 340 0.73 25.22 -10.64
N GLU A 341 1.63 25.10 -11.62
CA GLU A 341 2.25 26.21 -12.31
C GLU A 341 1.23 27.25 -12.76
N THR A 342 1.42 28.48 -12.29
CA THR A 342 0.61 29.65 -12.61
C THR A 342 1.29 30.52 -13.66
N GLY A 343 0.50 31.13 -14.52
CA GLY A 343 0.95 32.10 -15.52
C GLY A 343 1.12 33.50 -14.92
N ALA A 344 1.40 34.46 -15.80
CA ALA A 344 1.74 35.84 -15.41
C ALA A 344 0.61 36.60 -14.69
N TYR A 345 -0.62 36.09 -14.73
CA TYR A 345 -1.81 36.66 -14.12
C TYR A 345 -2.42 35.76 -13.02
N GLY A 346 -1.70 34.70 -12.61
CA GLY A 346 -2.19 33.72 -11.62
C GLY A 346 -3.11 32.64 -12.20
N GLU A 347 -3.26 32.58 -13.53
CA GLU A 347 -4.02 31.55 -14.23
C GLU A 347 -3.33 30.18 -14.14
N LEU A 348 -4.09 29.11 -13.94
CA LEU A 348 -3.52 27.75 -13.79
C LEU A 348 -3.13 27.17 -15.15
N VAL A 349 -1.83 27.17 -15.46
CA VAL A 349 -1.28 26.73 -16.75
C VAL A 349 -1.21 25.20 -16.86
N LYS A 350 -0.92 24.52 -15.75
CA LYS A 350 -0.95 23.04 -15.67
C LYS A 350 -2.29 22.51 -15.11
N PRO A 351 -2.78 21.35 -15.59
CA PRO A 351 -3.99 20.72 -15.07
C PRO A 351 -3.73 20.06 -13.69
N GLY A 352 -4.77 19.55 -13.03
CA GLY A 352 -4.62 18.78 -11.77
C GLY A 352 -3.83 17.47 -11.97
N ILE A 353 -3.28 16.91 -10.89
CA ILE A 353 -2.26 15.84 -10.99
C ILE A 353 -2.79 14.60 -11.73
N ASN A 354 -4.06 14.26 -11.53
CA ASN A 354 -4.72 13.12 -12.17
C ASN A 354 -4.78 13.23 -13.70
N ALA A 355 -4.82 14.45 -14.23
CA ALA A 355 -4.78 14.73 -15.67
C ALA A 355 -3.35 14.86 -16.20
N GLN A 356 -2.39 15.32 -15.39
CA GLN A 356 -0.97 15.32 -15.77
C GLN A 356 -0.46 13.89 -16.00
N TYR A 357 -0.84 12.97 -15.11
CA TYR A 357 -0.39 11.58 -15.09
C TYR A 357 -1.32 10.58 -15.82
N GLU A 358 -2.31 11.06 -16.59
CA GLU A 358 -3.27 10.19 -17.29
C GLU A 358 -2.57 9.15 -18.18
N ARG A 359 -1.59 9.56 -18.99
CA ARG A 359 -0.93 8.67 -19.96
C ARG A 359 -0.16 7.56 -19.24
N ASP A 360 0.55 7.94 -18.19
CA ASP A 360 1.37 7.06 -17.37
C ASP A 360 0.54 6.04 -16.61
N LEU A 361 -0.57 6.48 -16.00
CA LEU A 361 -1.53 5.63 -15.31
C LEU A 361 -2.06 4.49 -16.19
N ARG A 362 -2.32 4.73 -17.47
CA ARG A 362 -2.76 3.68 -18.41
C ARG A 362 -1.69 2.59 -18.59
N GLY A 363 -0.41 2.97 -18.71
CA GLY A 363 0.71 2.05 -18.94
C GLY A 363 1.30 1.41 -17.67
N GLU A 364 1.06 1.99 -16.51
CA GLU A 364 1.58 1.52 -15.22
C GLU A 364 0.79 0.31 -14.68
N CYS A 365 1.46 -0.59 -13.95
CA CYS A 365 0.82 -1.75 -13.32
C CYS A 365 0.07 -1.38 -12.03
N CYS A 366 0.59 -0.39 -11.31
CA CYS A 366 0.49 -0.30 -9.86
C CYS A 366 0.43 1.17 -9.43
N GLY A 367 -0.55 1.55 -8.61
CA GLY A 367 -0.77 2.97 -8.27
C GLY A 367 0.24 3.55 -7.28
N ASP A 368 0.88 2.71 -6.47
CA ASP A 368 2.00 3.07 -5.61
C ASP A 368 3.26 3.40 -6.42
N SER A 369 3.57 2.62 -7.45
CA SER A 369 4.59 2.93 -8.47
C SER A 369 4.31 4.29 -9.13
N MET A 370 3.06 4.55 -9.52
CA MET A 370 2.64 5.83 -10.10
C MET A 370 2.83 7.02 -9.13
N LEU A 371 2.39 6.87 -7.87
CA LEU A 371 2.52 7.92 -6.87
C LEU A 371 3.99 8.21 -6.53
N GLY A 372 4.83 7.18 -6.41
CA GLY A 372 6.27 7.35 -6.20
C GLY A 372 6.98 7.99 -7.39
N TRP A 373 6.53 7.74 -8.62
CA TRP A 373 7.00 8.46 -9.81
C TRP A 373 6.60 9.95 -9.78
N ALA A 374 5.33 10.25 -9.52
CA ALA A 374 4.83 11.62 -9.49
C ALA A 374 5.52 12.45 -8.37
N LEU A 375 5.69 11.88 -7.19
CA LEU A 375 6.48 12.49 -6.11
C LEU A 375 7.94 12.73 -6.53
N TRP A 376 8.57 11.77 -7.22
CA TRP A 376 9.94 11.90 -7.69
C TRP A 376 10.12 13.03 -8.72
N GLU A 377 9.20 13.18 -9.69
CA GLU A 377 9.25 14.29 -10.65
C GLU A 377 9.04 15.67 -10.00
N HIS A 378 8.23 15.74 -8.94
CA HIS A 378 8.09 16.94 -8.10
C HIS A 378 9.26 17.11 -7.09
N GLY A 379 10.33 16.32 -7.23
CA GLY A 379 11.54 16.41 -6.42
C GLY A 379 11.34 15.98 -4.97
N VAL A 380 10.61 14.88 -4.76
CA VAL A 380 10.42 14.19 -3.47
C VAL A 380 10.83 12.74 -3.64
N THR A 381 12.01 12.38 -3.15
CA THR A 381 12.50 10.99 -3.19
C THR A 381 11.94 10.18 -2.01
N LEU A 382 11.77 8.87 -2.22
CA LEU A 382 11.40 7.97 -1.13
C LEU A 382 12.51 7.89 -0.07
N SER A 383 12.13 8.19 1.16
CA SER A 383 12.88 7.82 2.36
C SER A 383 12.49 6.40 2.78
N GLY A 384 13.22 5.40 2.28
CA GLY A 384 12.92 3.98 2.51
C GLY A 384 13.19 3.54 3.96
N LEU A 385 12.15 3.08 4.65
CA LEU A 385 12.17 2.73 6.08
C LEU A 385 11.81 1.25 6.34
N PHE A 386 12.08 0.36 5.38
CA PHE A 386 12.11 -1.09 5.68
C PHE A 386 13.25 -1.40 6.67
N PRO A 387 13.07 -2.34 7.61
CA PRO A 387 11.88 -3.16 7.86
C PRO A 387 10.85 -2.57 8.84
N MET A 388 10.96 -1.29 9.25
CA MET A 388 9.94 -0.68 10.12
C MET A 388 8.59 -0.63 9.41
N PHE A 389 8.58 -0.27 8.13
CA PHE A 389 7.47 -0.55 7.21
C PHE A 389 7.75 -1.87 6.49
N ASN A 390 6.89 -2.88 6.65
CA ASN A 390 7.15 -4.24 6.18
C ASN A 390 6.13 -4.73 5.13
N PRO A 391 6.56 -5.14 3.93
CA PRO A 391 5.67 -5.58 2.85
C PRO A 391 5.22 -7.05 3.00
N HIS A 392 5.75 -7.78 3.99
CA HIS A 392 5.42 -9.17 4.25
C HIS A 392 4.39 -9.31 5.39
N PRO A 393 3.57 -10.38 5.38
CA PRO A 393 2.75 -10.74 6.54
C PRO A 393 3.62 -11.20 7.70
N LEU A 394 3.24 -10.83 8.94
CA LEU A 394 3.88 -11.25 10.21
C LEU A 394 4.41 -12.69 10.15
N ARG A 395 3.58 -13.60 9.62
CA ARG A 395 3.85 -15.04 9.64
C ARG A 395 5.13 -15.44 8.88
N GLY A 396 5.46 -14.72 7.82
CA GLY A 396 6.63 -14.95 6.97
C GLY A 396 7.87 -14.15 7.36
N ILE A 397 7.77 -13.19 8.30
CA ILE A 397 8.89 -12.33 8.67
C ILE A 397 10.05 -13.17 9.22
N PRO A 398 11.26 -13.10 8.61
CA PRO A 398 12.44 -13.77 9.14
C PRO A 398 12.91 -13.02 10.38
N PHE A 399 12.62 -13.55 11.57
CA PHE A 399 13.17 -12.98 12.80
C PHE A 399 14.65 -13.36 12.88
N ALA A 400 15.49 -12.33 12.75
CA ALA A 400 16.94 -12.37 12.72
C ALA A 400 17.47 -10.96 13.08
N GLU A 401 18.78 -10.80 13.26
CA GLU A 401 19.41 -9.55 13.74
C GLU A 401 19.02 -8.31 12.91
N ARG A 402 18.93 -8.45 11.58
CA ARG A 402 18.51 -7.41 10.62
C ARG A 402 17.13 -6.78 10.92
N PHE A 403 16.32 -7.42 11.76
CA PHE A 403 15.00 -6.95 12.21
C PHE A 403 14.95 -6.71 13.73
N TRP A 404 15.66 -7.53 14.51
CA TRP A 404 15.35 -7.84 15.91
C TRP A 404 15.10 -6.62 16.83
N CYS A 405 16.06 -5.69 16.88
CA CYS A 405 16.02 -4.51 17.75
C CYS A 405 15.43 -3.26 17.08
N GLN A 406 14.71 -3.42 15.97
CA GLN A 406 14.14 -2.31 15.21
C GLN A 406 12.62 -2.20 15.47
N PRO A 407 12.04 -0.99 15.54
CA PRO A 407 10.61 -0.80 15.70
C PRO A 407 9.79 -1.35 14.53
N ALA A 408 8.73 -2.10 14.81
CA ALA A 408 7.77 -2.50 13.77
C ALA A 408 6.66 -1.43 13.67
N ILE A 409 6.61 -0.67 12.58
CA ILE A 409 5.57 0.35 12.33
C ILE A 409 4.37 -0.29 11.62
N SER A 410 4.61 -1.05 10.55
CA SER A 410 3.53 -1.65 9.75
C SER A 410 3.87 -3.01 9.15
N MET A 411 2.84 -3.81 8.89
CA MET A 411 2.93 -5.13 8.26
C MET A 411 1.73 -5.37 7.32
N HIS A 412 2.00 -5.63 6.04
CA HIS A 412 0.98 -5.98 5.04
C HIS A 412 0.30 -7.34 5.32
N LYS A 413 -0.91 -7.62 4.81
CA LYS A 413 -1.61 -8.92 4.90
C LYS A 413 -1.71 -9.52 6.32
N THR A 414 -1.67 -8.68 7.35
CA THR A 414 -1.48 -9.10 8.75
C THR A 414 -2.76 -8.90 9.56
N ARG A 415 -3.58 -9.96 9.66
CA ARG A 415 -4.87 -9.91 10.38
C ARG A 415 -4.69 -10.10 11.89
N TRP A 416 -4.70 -9.02 12.64
CA TRP A 416 -4.41 -8.96 14.09
C TRP A 416 -5.54 -9.45 15.03
N ARG A 417 -6.43 -10.34 14.56
CA ARG A 417 -7.77 -10.64 15.15
C ARG A 417 -7.78 -11.34 16.53
N ARG A 418 -6.62 -11.47 17.21
CA ARG A 418 -6.45 -12.11 18.53
C ARG A 418 -5.64 -11.24 19.53
N TRP A 419 -5.27 -10.01 19.17
CA TRP A 419 -4.20 -9.24 19.82
C TRP A 419 -4.63 -7.84 20.34
N GLY A 420 -5.92 -7.66 20.67
CA GLY A 420 -6.54 -6.36 20.95
C GLY A 420 -5.98 -5.55 22.14
N ARG A 421 -5.03 -6.07 22.93
CA ARG A 421 -4.33 -5.35 24.02
C ARG A 421 -2.83 -5.10 23.76
N PHE A 422 -2.30 -5.42 22.57
CA PHE A 422 -0.86 -5.26 22.27
C PHE A 422 -0.56 -4.07 21.34
N GLY A 423 -1.38 -3.85 20.31
CA GLY A 423 -1.19 -2.78 19.33
C GLY A 423 -1.76 -1.42 19.74
N ASN A 424 -2.94 -1.41 20.37
CA ASN A 424 -3.68 -0.18 20.73
C ASN A 424 -3.44 0.23 22.20
N GLY A 425 -2.21 0.04 22.71
CA GLY A 425 -1.80 0.34 24.08
C GLY A 425 -1.89 -0.86 25.03
N ARG A 426 -0.80 -1.14 25.77
CA ARG A 426 -0.67 -2.30 26.69
C ARG A 426 -1.34 -2.07 28.06
N CYS A 427 -2.50 -1.41 28.07
CA CYS A 427 -3.22 -1.02 29.28
C CYS A 427 -4.02 -2.21 29.85
N GLY A 428 -3.34 -3.07 30.60
CA GLY A 428 -3.91 -4.29 31.17
C GLY A 428 -2.95 -5.02 32.10
N GLY A 429 -2.56 -4.39 33.21
CA GLY A 429 -1.67 -4.96 34.24
C GLY A 429 -0.18 -5.01 33.88
N MET A 430 0.18 -5.00 32.59
CA MET A 430 1.57 -4.77 32.16
C MET A 430 1.96 -3.30 32.32
N ARG A 431 3.22 -3.04 32.68
CA ARG A 431 3.79 -1.68 32.57
C ARG A 431 3.79 -1.27 31.09
N VAL A 432 3.43 -0.02 30.80
CA VAL A 432 3.65 0.58 29.47
C VAL A 432 5.15 0.49 29.18
N PRO A 433 5.59 -0.20 28.12
CA PRO A 433 6.98 -0.24 27.74
C PRO A 433 7.48 1.19 27.55
N GLN A 434 8.53 1.58 28.28
CA GLN A 434 9.18 2.86 28.10
C GLN A 434 10.09 2.82 26.86
N ARG A 435 9.62 2.23 25.75
CA ARG A 435 10.27 2.11 24.43
C ARG A 435 9.27 1.63 23.37
N PRO A 436 9.47 1.94 22.07
CA PRO A 436 8.66 1.40 20.98
C PRO A 436 8.63 -0.13 20.95
N ILE A 437 7.62 -0.68 20.29
CA ILE A 437 7.44 -2.12 20.08
C ILE A 437 8.45 -2.60 19.03
N LEU A 438 9.38 -3.45 19.45
CA LEU A 438 10.42 -4.02 18.58
C LEU A 438 9.98 -5.35 17.98
N TYR A 439 10.64 -5.80 16.91
CA TYR A 439 10.42 -7.17 16.39
C TYR A 439 10.68 -8.25 17.44
N ALA A 440 11.66 -8.05 18.34
CA ALA A 440 11.88 -8.89 19.51
C ALA A 440 10.62 -9.06 20.40
N ASP A 441 9.84 -7.99 20.63
CA ASP A 441 8.61 -8.07 21.44
C ASP A 441 7.51 -8.86 20.73
N ILE A 442 7.44 -8.73 19.40
CA ILE A 442 6.47 -9.44 18.56
C ILE A 442 6.81 -10.93 18.56
N ALA A 443 8.09 -11.29 18.40
CA ALA A 443 8.57 -12.67 18.45
C ALA A 443 8.24 -13.35 19.79
N ALA A 444 8.53 -12.67 20.90
CA ALA A 444 8.20 -13.15 22.24
C ALA A 444 6.69 -13.35 22.42
N HIS A 445 5.84 -12.45 21.90
CA HIS A 445 4.38 -12.57 22.04
C HIS A 445 3.76 -13.61 21.08
N ILE A 446 4.29 -13.83 19.86
CA ILE A 446 3.81 -14.94 19.01
C ILE A 446 4.20 -16.33 19.56
N GLY A 447 5.10 -16.41 20.54
CA GLY A 447 5.55 -17.67 21.13
C GLY A 447 6.65 -18.36 20.32
N LEU A 448 7.53 -17.60 19.66
CA LEU A 448 8.69 -18.20 18.98
C LEU A 448 9.56 -18.98 19.97
N GLY A 449 10.04 -20.14 19.54
CA GLY A 449 10.71 -21.10 20.40
C GLY A 449 9.76 -21.96 21.26
N THR A 450 8.44 -21.90 21.06
CA THR A 450 7.46 -22.81 21.70
C THR A 450 6.52 -23.47 20.68
N PHE A 451 7.00 -23.78 19.47
CA PHE A 451 6.17 -24.37 18.41
C PHE A 451 6.47 -25.85 18.17
N GLU A 452 5.46 -26.70 18.36
CA GLU A 452 5.53 -28.09 17.91
C GLU A 452 5.54 -28.18 16.38
N PRO A 453 6.20 -29.20 15.78
CA PRO A 453 6.16 -29.47 14.34
C PRO A 453 4.73 -29.61 13.79
N ARG A 454 4.55 -29.28 12.50
CA ARG A 454 3.24 -29.23 11.83
C ARG A 454 3.27 -29.90 10.46
N LYS A 455 2.20 -30.65 10.17
CA LYS A 455 1.80 -30.97 8.78
C LYS A 455 1.09 -29.78 8.14
N ASP A 456 0.97 -29.81 6.82
CA ASP A 456 0.35 -28.78 5.97
C ASP A 456 0.92 -27.38 6.26
N TRP A 457 2.24 -27.29 6.49
CA TRP A 457 2.90 -26.08 6.97
C TRP A 457 4.30 -25.93 6.39
N ASP A 458 4.66 -24.70 6.04
CA ASP A 458 5.93 -24.33 5.42
C ASP A 458 6.62 -23.21 6.21
N ASN A 459 7.92 -23.38 6.45
CA ASN A 459 8.83 -22.42 7.09
C ASN A 459 9.96 -21.95 6.15
N ALA A 460 10.12 -22.60 4.99
CA ALA A 460 11.27 -22.50 4.09
C ALA A 460 10.96 -21.79 2.76
N ASP A 461 9.77 -21.18 2.66
CA ASP A 461 9.34 -20.29 1.58
C ASP A 461 10.23 -19.05 1.36
N TRP A 462 11.11 -18.76 2.31
CA TRP A 462 12.14 -17.71 2.25
C TRP A 462 13.42 -18.15 2.98
N ASP A 463 14.58 -17.62 2.58
CA ASP A 463 15.95 -17.91 3.09
C ASP A 463 16.35 -19.39 3.34
N GLY A 464 15.55 -20.33 2.82
CA GLY A 464 15.81 -21.77 2.91
C GLY A 464 16.92 -22.22 1.97
N TRP A 465 17.70 -23.22 2.40
CA TRP A 465 18.65 -23.95 1.55
C TRP A 465 18.39 -25.46 1.62
N GLN A 466 18.62 -26.15 0.51
CA GLN A 466 18.62 -27.62 0.48
C GLN A 466 19.94 -28.15 1.03
N GLU A 467 19.85 -29.19 1.85
CA GLU A 467 21.02 -30.00 2.22
C GLU A 467 21.56 -30.79 1.00
N PRO A 468 22.82 -31.29 1.07
CA PRO A 468 23.39 -32.15 0.03
C PRO A 468 22.54 -33.39 -0.26
N ASP A 469 22.56 -33.88 -1.51
CA ASP A 469 21.73 -35.00 -1.99
C ASP A 469 21.89 -36.30 -1.17
N ASP A 470 23.05 -36.53 -0.56
CA ASP A 470 23.38 -37.70 0.27
C ASP A 470 23.08 -37.48 1.78
N SER A 471 22.62 -36.29 2.17
CA SER A 471 22.42 -35.91 3.56
C SER A 471 21.41 -36.81 4.28
N PRO A 472 21.69 -37.29 5.50
CA PRO A 472 20.71 -38.03 6.30
C PRO A 472 19.45 -37.22 6.64
N ALA A 473 19.48 -35.88 6.48
CA ALA A 473 18.32 -35.00 6.62
C ALA A 473 17.19 -35.33 5.63
N HIS A 474 17.53 -35.86 4.44
CA HIS A 474 16.57 -36.21 3.39
C HIS A 474 15.80 -37.52 3.63
N LYS A 475 16.16 -38.32 4.64
CA LYS A 475 15.63 -39.69 4.81
C LYS A 475 14.26 -39.78 5.50
N SER A 476 13.85 -38.74 6.22
CA SER A 476 12.50 -38.61 6.82
C SER A 476 12.34 -37.24 7.48
N VAL A 477 11.10 -36.92 7.89
CA VAL A 477 10.78 -35.75 8.72
C VAL A 477 11.63 -35.71 10.00
N ASP A 478 11.80 -36.86 10.67
CA ASP A 478 12.63 -36.97 11.88
C ASP A 478 14.13 -36.87 11.58
N GLY A 479 14.58 -37.34 10.42
CA GLY A 479 15.93 -37.10 9.91
C GLY A 479 16.19 -35.60 9.72
N CYS A 480 15.31 -34.92 9.01
CA CYS A 480 15.35 -33.47 8.80
C CYS A 480 15.36 -32.71 10.14
N ALA A 481 14.53 -33.10 11.11
CA ALA A 481 14.51 -32.54 12.45
C ALA A 481 15.80 -32.81 13.25
N SER A 482 16.33 -34.03 13.16
CA SER A 482 17.56 -34.47 13.83
C SER A 482 18.79 -33.71 13.31
N GLU A 483 18.94 -33.63 11.99
CA GLU A 483 20.08 -32.98 11.38
C GLU A 483 19.99 -31.45 11.48
N CYS A 484 18.80 -30.84 11.44
CA CYS A 484 18.63 -29.42 11.74
C CYS A 484 19.14 -29.08 13.15
N ARG A 485 18.86 -29.92 14.16
CA ARG A 485 19.37 -29.72 15.53
C ARG A 485 20.90 -29.77 15.58
N LYS A 486 21.55 -30.65 14.81
CA LYS A 486 23.03 -30.71 14.73
C LYS A 486 23.64 -29.55 13.93
N HIS A 487 22.97 -29.11 12.86
CA HIS A 487 23.50 -28.09 11.96
C HIS A 487 23.50 -26.71 12.61
N GLY A 488 24.69 -26.12 12.85
CA GLY A 488 24.85 -24.89 13.63
C GLY A 488 24.03 -23.69 13.13
N GLY A 489 23.80 -23.59 11.82
CA GLY A 489 23.02 -22.51 11.21
C GLY A 489 21.54 -22.80 10.95
N CYS A 490 20.98 -23.94 11.38
CA CYS A 490 19.56 -24.27 11.18
C CYS A 490 18.73 -23.95 12.44
N PHE A 491 17.72 -23.08 12.29
CA PHE A 491 16.75 -22.74 13.35
C PHE A 491 15.37 -23.35 13.13
N GLN A 492 15.00 -23.61 11.87
CA GLN A 492 13.74 -24.23 11.48
C GLN A 492 13.94 -24.94 10.14
N TYR A 493 13.05 -25.88 9.82
CA TYR A 493 13.13 -26.71 8.62
C TYR A 493 11.76 -26.92 7.97
N THR A 494 11.76 -27.42 6.74
CA THR A 494 10.57 -27.97 6.08
C THR A 494 10.96 -29.18 5.23
N PHE A 495 10.28 -30.30 5.44
CA PHE A 495 10.47 -31.57 4.73
C PHE A 495 9.28 -31.85 3.80
N ARG A 496 9.55 -32.32 2.58
CA ARG A 496 8.57 -32.75 1.57
C ARG A 496 9.24 -33.60 0.48
N ARG A 497 8.62 -34.68 0.01
CA ARG A 497 9.13 -35.61 -1.04
C ARG A 497 10.64 -35.91 -0.91
N ASP A 498 11.04 -36.50 0.22
CA ASP A 498 12.44 -36.84 0.55
C ASP A 498 13.46 -35.69 0.43
N ARG A 499 12.99 -34.44 0.51
CA ARG A 499 13.82 -33.23 0.55
C ARG A 499 13.61 -32.47 1.84
N CYS A 500 14.72 -32.02 2.40
CA CYS A 500 14.79 -31.28 3.65
C CYS A 500 15.43 -29.92 3.39
N THR A 501 14.64 -28.87 3.57
CA THR A 501 15.07 -27.49 3.46
C THR A 501 15.34 -26.95 4.86
N PHE A 502 16.57 -26.55 5.15
CA PHE A 502 16.93 -25.84 6.38
C PHE A 502 16.80 -24.33 6.17
N VAL A 503 16.62 -23.56 7.25
CA VAL A 503 16.32 -22.12 7.19
C VAL A 503 17.13 -21.36 8.25
N ARG A 504 17.68 -20.19 7.87
CA ARG A 504 18.69 -19.44 8.66
C ARG A 504 18.06 -18.45 9.64
N SER A 505 16.88 -17.95 9.30
CA SER A 505 16.01 -17.23 10.23
C SER A 505 15.03 -18.17 10.93
N PHE A 506 14.30 -17.67 11.92
CA PHE A 506 13.10 -18.31 12.44
C PHE A 506 11.85 -17.46 12.17
N ARG A 507 10.75 -18.09 11.74
CA ARG A 507 9.48 -17.43 11.41
C ARG A 507 8.30 -18.25 11.96
N LEU A 508 7.08 -17.71 11.93
CA LEU A 508 5.88 -18.48 12.31
C LEU A 508 5.48 -19.50 11.23
N GLY A 509 5.88 -19.24 9.99
CA GLY A 509 5.58 -20.01 8.79
C GLY A 509 4.16 -19.79 8.32
N GLN A 510 3.70 -20.60 7.37
CA GLN A 510 2.32 -20.54 6.91
C GLN A 510 1.74 -21.91 6.61
N ARG A 511 0.41 -22.03 6.76
CA ARG A 511 -0.31 -23.18 6.23
C ARG A 511 -0.07 -23.25 4.72
N LYS A 512 0.29 -24.44 4.26
CA LYS A 512 0.61 -24.77 2.88
C LYS A 512 -0.11 -26.08 2.59
N ASP A 513 -1.17 -26.00 1.79
CA ASP A 513 -1.97 -27.17 1.43
C ASP A 513 -1.10 -28.15 0.61
N PRO A 514 -1.37 -29.48 0.67
CA PRO A 514 -0.60 -30.46 -0.08
C PRO A 514 -0.59 -30.17 -1.59
N GLU A 515 0.61 -30.15 -2.19
CA GLU A 515 0.80 -29.93 -3.62
C GLU A 515 1.93 -30.80 -4.15
N GLY A 516 1.88 -31.18 -5.43
CA GLY A 516 2.87 -32.05 -6.08
C GLY A 516 2.39 -32.47 -7.46
N GLU A 517 3.13 -33.38 -8.10
CA GLU A 517 2.73 -34.00 -9.38
C GLU A 517 1.70 -35.12 -9.13
N GLU A 518 1.00 -35.59 -10.16
CA GLU A 518 -0.10 -36.57 -10.02
C GLU A 518 0.38 -37.96 -9.57
N ASP A 519 1.64 -38.31 -9.86
CA ASP A 519 2.27 -39.59 -9.53
C ASP A 519 2.80 -39.67 -8.09
N TRP A 520 2.90 -38.54 -7.37
CA TRP A 520 3.34 -38.53 -5.97
C TRP A 520 2.26 -39.14 -5.07
N SER A 521 2.67 -39.81 -4.00
CA SER A 521 1.75 -40.18 -2.91
C SER A 521 1.24 -38.95 -2.15
N GLU A 522 0.12 -39.11 -1.43
CA GLU A 522 -0.47 -37.99 -0.69
C GLU A 522 0.45 -37.46 0.43
N GLU A 523 1.26 -38.31 1.08
CA GLU A 523 2.21 -37.87 2.11
C GLU A 523 3.42 -37.14 1.48
N GLU A 524 3.86 -37.50 0.27
CA GLU A 524 4.91 -36.74 -0.45
C GLU A 524 4.46 -35.32 -0.84
N LYS A 525 3.16 -35.08 -0.97
CA LYS A 525 2.58 -33.75 -1.27
C LYS A 525 2.52 -32.84 -0.04
N VAL A 526 2.50 -33.41 1.17
CA VAL A 526 2.39 -32.68 2.45
C VAL A 526 3.70 -31.95 2.77
N PHE A 527 3.58 -30.74 3.33
CA PHE A 527 4.70 -29.98 3.87
C PHE A 527 4.81 -30.21 5.38
N HIS A 528 5.98 -30.68 5.84
CA HIS A 528 6.26 -30.96 7.25
C HIS A 528 7.27 -29.96 7.80
N ALA A 529 6.78 -28.93 8.48
CA ALA A 529 7.62 -27.89 9.07
C ALA A 529 7.89 -28.13 10.56
N GLY A 530 9.05 -27.66 11.04
CA GLY A 530 9.39 -27.68 12.45
C GLY A 530 10.46 -26.65 12.83
N TRP A 531 10.70 -26.52 14.13
CA TRP A 531 11.54 -25.50 14.75
C TRP A 531 12.52 -26.12 15.74
N ASP A 532 13.77 -25.66 15.74
CA ASP A 532 14.69 -25.88 16.85
C ASP A 532 14.38 -24.89 17.98
N ASN A 533 13.36 -25.24 18.77
CA ASN A 533 12.90 -24.47 19.91
C ASN A 533 14.00 -24.23 20.97
N VAL A 534 15.09 -24.99 20.98
CA VAL A 534 16.22 -24.79 21.90
C VAL A 534 17.11 -23.67 21.38
N LYS A 535 17.57 -23.75 20.12
CA LYS A 535 18.39 -22.70 19.49
C LYS A 535 17.66 -21.37 19.40
N ILE A 536 16.37 -21.38 19.03
CA ILE A 536 15.57 -20.15 18.94
C ILE A 536 15.52 -19.47 20.32
N LYS A 537 15.22 -20.20 21.40
CA LYS A 537 15.21 -19.64 22.76
C LYS A 537 16.58 -19.14 23.19
N GLN A 538 17.64 -19.90 22.92
CA GLN A 538 19.01 -19.50 23.24
C GLN A 538 19.37 -18.18 22.53
N TRP A 539 19.24 -18.13 21.21
CA TRP A 539 19.50 -16.93 20.40
C TRP A 539 18.67 -15.74 20.89
N MET A 540 17.36 -15.93 21.14
CA MET A 540 16.48 -14.88 21.67
C MET A 540 16.87 -14.38 23.06
N SER A 541 17.58 -15.18 23.86
CA SER A 541 18.08 -14.80 25.19
C SER A 541 19.45 -14.11 25.14
N GLU A 542 20.28 -14.45 24.15
CA GLU A 542 21.59 -13.85 23.91
C GLU A 542 21.47 -12.48 23.23
N HIS A 543 20.53 -12.35 22.29
CA HIS A 543 20.30 -11.12 21.51
C HIS A 543 19.33 -10.19 22.24
N THR A 544 19.79 -9.56 23.32
CA THR A 544 19.01 -8.53 24.01
C THR A 544 19.12 -7.17 23.30
N CYS A 545 18.05 -6.36 23.36
CA CYS A 545 18.01 -5.05 22.73
C CYS A 545 18.12 -3.95 23.80
N GLU A 546 19.30 -3.37 23.94
CA GLU A 546 19.58 -2.24 24.85
C GLU A 546 18.76 -1.00 24.46
N GLU A 547 18.68 -0.71 23.16
CA GLU A 547 17.99 0.45 22.60
C GLU A 547 17.20 0.11 21.32
N ALA A 548 16.31 1.02 20.93
CA ALA A 548 15.51 0.90 19.71
C ALA A 548 16.30 1.45 18.51
N ARG A 549 16.68 0.57 17.59
CA ARG A 549 17.41 0.90 16.36
C ARG A 549 16.44 1.46 15.30
N TRP A 550 16.18 2.77 15.30
CA TRP A 550 15.35 3.44 14.29
C TRP A 550 16.15 3.60 12.99
N VAL A 551 15.95 2.72 12.02
CA VAL A 551 16.78 2.69 10.80
C VAL A 551 16.69 3.97 9.97
N LYS A 552 17.84 4.45 9.48
CA LYS A 552 17.90 5.63 8.60
C LYS A 552 17.32 5.33 7.21
N PRO A 553 16.79 6.33 6.49
CA PRO A 553 16.34 6.20 5.11
C PRO A 553 17.36 5.50 4.20
N SER A 554 16.95 4.41 3.55
CA SER A 554 17.77 3.69 2.57
C SER A 554 16.89 3.02 1.52
N THR A 555 17.30 3.15 0.25
CA THR A 555 16.74 2.41 -0.88
C THR A 555 17.59 1.18 -1.26
N LYS A 556 18.74 0.97 -0.60
CA LYS A 556 19.51 -0.27 -0.70
C LYS A 556 18.97 -1.36 0.23
N ARG A 557 18.49 -0.96 1.42
CA ARG A 557 17.98 -1.87 2.46
C ARG A 557 16.55 -2.29 2.14
N ILE A 558 16.43 -3.20 1.16
CA ILE A 558 15.21 -3.89 0.77
C ILE A 558 15.14 -5.29 1.42
N PHE A 559 14.00 -5.96 1.30
CA PHE A 559 13.78 -7.32 1.78
C PHE A 559 14.63 -8.35 1.05
#